data_AF-A0A3S4IKR3-F1
#
_entry.id   AF-A0A3S4IKR3-F1
#
_cell.length_a   1.000
_cell.length_b   1.000
_cell.length_c   1.000
_cell.angle_alpha   90.00
_cell.angle_beta   90.00
_cell.angle_gamma   90.00
#
_symmetry.space_group_name_H-M   'P 1'
#
loop_
_entity.id
_entity.type
_entity.pdbx_description
1 polymer ?
#
loop_
_entity_poly.entity_id
_entity_poly.type
_entity_poly.pdbx_seq_one_letter_code
_entity_poly.pdbx_strand_id
1 'polypeptide(L)'
;MTAGNKGTVRIYITHPLVGEISIPQTTIMNLYLSKTPGSSGDNIPPAVPPVAHVTMSGTITVPQSCSINAGQVIEVRLPDIEGKDIRHLGDSPQNSHVTTQVNFTCSNVADGTNLSMSLNGATDPHNPDYLKTDNENLGIRISDKYDNTIVPRRQRRIAD
;
A
#
# COMPACT_ATOMS: atom_id res chain seq x y z
N MET A 1 7.39 -32.33 -37.57
CA MET A 1 6.21 -31.84 -36.83
C MET A 1 6.69 -31.34 -35.48
N THR A 2 6.44 -30.08 -35.13
CA THR A 2 6.76 -29.52 -33.81
C THR A 2 5.44 -29.35 -33.05
N ALA A 3 5.34 -29.94 -31.86
CA ALA A 3 4.20 -29.79 -30.97
C ALA A 3 4.72 -29.35 -29.59
N GLY A 4 3.99 -28.45 -28.91
CA GLY A 4 4.36 -27.99 -27.57
C GLY A 4 5.30 -26.77 -27.50
N ASN A 5 5.72 -26.19 -28.62
CA ASN A 5 6.61 -25.01 -28.64
C ASN A 5 5.87 -23.66 -28.58
N LYS A 6 4.53 -23.67 -28.63
CA LYS A 6 3.66 -22.49 -28.48
C LYS A 6 2.41 -22.87 -27.72
N GLY A 7 1.95 -21.99 -26.83
CA GLY A 7 0.74 -22.18 -26.04
C GLY A 7 0.41 -20.94 -25.21
N THR A 8 -0.74 -20.97 -24.54
CA THR A 8 -1.17 -19.92 -23.62
C THR A 8 -1.46 -20.54 -22.27
N VAL A 9 -0.87 -19.98 -21.22
CA VAL A 9 -1.19 -20.34 -19.83
C VAL A 9 -2.06 -19.23 -19.25
N ARG A 10 -3.10 -19.62 -18.50
CA ARG A 10 -3.94 -18.69 -17.73
C ARG A 10 -3.80 -19.03 -16.26
N ILE A 11 -3.45 -18.03 -15.45
CA ILE A 11 -3.37 -18.16 -13.99
C ILE A 11 -4.66 -17.58 -13.42
N TYR A 12 -5.31 -18.34 -12.53
CA TYR A 12 -6.51 -17.90 -11.83
C TYR A 12 -6.23 -17.78 -10.33
N ILE A 13 -6.46 -16.59 -9.80
CA ILE A 13 -6.19 -16.27 -8.39
C ILE A 13 -7.50 -16.49 -7.62
N THR A 14 -7.53 -17.50 -6.75
CA THR A 14 -8.72 -17.86 -5.96
C THR A 14 -8.77 -17.17 -4.61
N HIS A 15 -7.64 -16.68 -4.10
CA HIS A 15 -7.51 -16.04 -2.79
C HIS A 15 -6.65 -14.77 -2.90
N PRO A 16 -6.89 -13.75 -2.07
CA PRO A 16 -6.04 -12.56 -2.01
C PRO A 16 -4.57 -12.93 -1.78
N LEU A 17 -3.69 -12.25 -2.49
CA LEU A 17 -2.25 -12.45 -2.45
C LEU A 17 -1.60 -11.18 -1.88
N VAL A 18 -0.58 -11.32 -1.05
CA VAL A 18 0.14 -10.22 -0.41
C VAL A 18 1.62 -10.37 -0.72
N GLY A 19 2.27 -9.29 -1.16
CA GLY A 19 3.70 -9.28 -1.46
C GLY A 19 4.06 -10.07 -2.72
N GLU A 20 4.96 -11.04 -2.59
CA GLU A 20 5.50 -11.84 -3.70
C GLU A 20 5.26 -13.33 -3.49
N ILE A 21 4.84 -14.02 -4.55
CA ILE A 21 4.65 -15.46 -4.58
C ILE A 21 5.54 -16.07 -5.64
N SER A 22 6.37 -17.02 -5.22
CA SER A 22 7.21 -17.80 -6.13
C SER A 22 6.45 -19.04 -6.59
N ILE A 23 6.37 -19.21 -7.91
CA ILE A 23 5.93 -20.43 -8.57
C ILE A 23 7.19 -21.28 -8.80
N PRO A 24 7.41 -22.34 -8.00
CA PRO A 24 8.52 -23.25 -8.24
C PRO A 24 8.31 -23.98 -9.58
N GLN A 25 9.38 -24.56 -10.12
CA GLN A 25 9.31 -25.33 -11.37
C GLN A 25 8.27 -26.44 -11.26
N THR A 26 7.13 -26.24 -11.91
CA THR A 26 5.96 -27.11 -11.82
C THR A 26 5.60 -27.61 -13.22
N THR A 27 5.38 -28.91 -13.37
CA THR A 27 4.89 -29.49 -14.63
C THR A 27 3.42 -29.15 -14.82
N ILE A 28 3.10 -28.39 -15.87
CA ILE A 28 1.75 -27.93 -16.18
C ILE A 28 1.08 -28.73 -17.31
N MET A 29 1.87 -29.47 -18.09
CA MET A 29 1.36 -30.32 -19.17
C MET A 29 2.35 -31.45 -19.48
N ASN A 30 1.81 -32.63 -19.79
CA ASN A 30 2.56 -33.76 -20.31
C ASN A 30 2.20 -33.95 -21.79
N LEU A 31 3.22 -34.07 -22.64
CA LEU A 31 3.05 -34.28 -24.08
C LEU A 31 3.21 -35.76 -24.41
N TYR A 32 2.24 -36.31 -25.14
CA TYR A 32 2.25 -37.68 -25.63
C TYR A 32 2.16 -37.68 -27.16
N LEU A 33 2.82 -38.63 -27.79
CA LEU A 33 2.82 -38.78 -29.24
C LEU A 33 2.13 -40.09 -29.63
N SER A 34 1.16 -40.03 -30.53
CA SER A 34 0.54 -41.21 -31.14
C SER A 34 0.67 -41.15 -32.66
N LYS A 35 0.89 -42.32 -33.29
CA LYS A 35 0.87 -42.48 -34.75
C LYS A 35 -0.52 -42.88 -35.26
N THR A 36 -1.45 -43.21 -34.37
CA THR A 36 -2.86 -43.47 -34.67
C THR A 36 -3.72 -42.30 -34.18
N PRO A 37 -4.74 -41.85 -34.95
CA PRO A 37 -5.68 -40.83 -34.47
C PRO A 37 -6.37 -41.31 -33.19
N GLY A 38 -6.30 -40.51 -32.12
CA GLY A 38 -7.11 -40.73 -30.91
C GLY A 38 -8.50 -40.11 -31.09
N SER A 39 -9.52 -40.73 -30.50
CA SER A 39 -10.86 -40.13 -30.47
C SER A 39 -10.92 -39.04 -29.39
N SER A 40 -11.70 -37.97 -29.61
CA SER A 40 -11.97 -36.95 -28.58
C SER A 40 -12.71 -37.62 -27.41
N GLY A 41 -11.97 -38.02 -26.37
CA GLY A 41 -12.48 -38.84 -25.26
C GLY A 41 -11.43 -39.77 -24.67
N ASP A 42 -10.44 -40.19 -25.47
CA ASP A 42 -9.28 -40.98 -25.02
C ASP A 42 -8.24 -40.07 -24.35
N ASN A 43 -8.62 -39.39 -23.28
CA ASN A 43 -7.74 -38.45 -22.55
C ASN A 43 -6.70 -39.17 -21.66
N ILE A 44 -6.69 -40.50 -21.66
CA ILE A 44 -5.80 -41.31 -20.84
C ILE A 44 -5.00 -42.22 -21.79
N PRO A 45 -3.74 -41.86 -22.11
CA PRO A 45 -2.84 -42.80 -22.77
C PRO A 45 -2.74 -44.08 -21.93
N PRO A 46 -2.55 -45.28 -22.52
CA PRO A 46 -2.08 -46.44 -21.77
C PRO A 46 -0.80 -46.08 -21.00
N ALA A 47 -0.38 -46.90 -20.02
CA ALA A 47 0.77 -46.64 -19.14
C ALA A 47 2.10 -46.48 -19.93
N VAL A 48 2.29 -45.32 -20.54
CA VAL A 48 3.38 -44.95 -21.44
C VAL A 48 3.94 -43.64 -20.91
N PRO A 49 5.27 -43.52 -20.74
CA PRO A 49 5.87 -42.28 -20.29
C PRO A 49 5.68 -41.16 -21.32
N PRO A 50 5.48 -39.89 -20.88
CA PRO A 50 5.38 -38.76 -21.79
C PRO A 50 6.69 -38.54 -22.55
N VAL A 51 6.58 -38.00 -23.77
CA VAL A 51 7.75 -37.68 -24.60
C VAL A 51 8.38 -36.34 -24.23
N ALA A 52 7.63 -35.46 -23.57
CA ALA A 52 8.11 -34.20 -23.05
C ALA A 52 7.21 -33.67 -21.93
N HIS A 53 7.79 -32.83 -21.07
CA HIS A 53 7.08 -32.07 -20.06
C HIS A 53 7.12 -30.59 -20.43
N VAL A 54 6.00 -29.89 -20.21
CA VAL A 54 5.99 -28.44 -20.19
C VAL A 54 5.96 -28.02 -18.73
N THR A 55 7.02 -27.35 -18.30
CA THR A 55 7.14 -26.79 -16.96
C THR A 55 6.96 -25.28 -16.99
N MET A 56 6.49 -24.73 -15.86
CA MET A 56 6.38 -23.31 -15.63
C MET A 56 6.98 -22.98 -14.27
N SER A 57 7.68 -21.86 -14.21
CA SER A 57 8.18 -21.22 -12.99
C SER A 57 8.12 -19.72 -13.17
N GLY A 58 8.10 -18.97 -12.07
CA GLY A 58 8.10 -17.52 -12.12
C GLY A 58 7.72 -16.90 -10.79
N THR A 59 7.50 -15.60 -10.79
CA THR A 59 7.05 -14.86 -9.61
C THR A 59 5.81 -14.05 -9.94
N ILE A 60 4.90 -13.95 -8.97
CA ILE A 60 3.73 -13.06 -9.00
C ILE A 60 3.98 -12.00 -7.94
N THR A 61 4.09 -10.73 -8.35
CA THR A 61 4.27 -9.59 -7.44
C THR A 61 2.99 -8.78 -7.37
N VAL A 62 2.48 -8.56 -6.16
CA VAL A 62 1.28 -7.75 -5.91
C VAL A 62 1.68 -6.39 -5.35
N PRO A 63 1.37 -5.28 -6.05
CA PRO A 63 1.72 -3.96 -5.55
C PRO A 63 0.92 -3.60 -4.30
N GLN A 64 1.63 -3.05 -3.33
CA GLN A 64 1.02 -2.49 -2.11
C GLN A 64 0.54 -1.07 -2.41
N SER A 65 -0.63 -0.72 -1.87
CA SER A 65 -1.16 0.64 -2.00
C SER A 65 -1.85 1.06 -0.72
N CYS A 66 -1.61 2.30 -0.29
CA CYS A 66 -2.33 2.93 0.81
C CYS A 66 -2.90 4.27 0.35
N SER A 67 -4.13 4.56 0.73
CA SER A 67 -4.79 5.84 0.50
C SER A 67 -5.17 6.48 1.82
N ILE A 68 -4.88 7.77 1.95
CA ILE A 68 -5.33 8.61 3.07
C ILE A 68 -6.67 9.22 2.68
N ASN A 69 -7.68 9.08 3.52
CA ASN A 69 -9.02 9.67 3.37
C ASN A 69 -9.62 9.51 1.96
N ALA A 70 -9.45 8.31 1.36
CA ALA A 70 -9.87 8.02 -0.02
C ALA A 70 -9.37 9.01 -1.10
N GLY A 71 -8.25 9.70 -0.84
CA GLY A 71 -7.67 10.70 -1.73
C GLY A 71 -8.33 12.08 -1.63
N GLN A 72 -9.27 12.27 -0.70
CA GLN A 72 -9.95 13.55 -0.48
C GLN A 72 -9.11 14.50 0.37
N VAL A 73 -9.25 15.79 0.11
CA VAL A 73 -8.67 16.86 0.94
C VAL A 73 -9.30 16.81 2.32
N ILE A 74 -8.45 16.87 3.35
CA ILE A 74 -8.87 16.98 4.75
C ILE A 74 -8.90 18.47 5.09
N GLU A 75 -10.10 19.04 5.13
CA GLU A 75 -10.30 20.43 5.52
C GLU A 75 -10.43 20.51 7.05
N VAL A 76 -9.52 21.24 7.70
CA VAL A 76 -9.56 21.50 9.13
C VAL A 76 -9.85 22.98 9.34
N ARG A 77 -11.04 23.29 9.87
CA ARG A 77 -11.44 24.67 10.19
C ARG A 77 -11.07 24.97 11.64
N LEU A 78 -10.04 25.79 11.81
CA LEU A 78 -9.67 26.33 13.11
C LEU A 78 -10.70 27.41 13.51
N PRO A 79 -11.06 27.52 14.79
CA PRO A 79 -11.91 28.60 15.26
C PRO A 79 -11.16 29.93 15.24
N ASP A 80 -11.93 31.02 15.22
CA ASP A 80 -11.36 32.36 15.33
C ASP A 80 -10.62 32.52 16.66
N ILE A 81 -9.42 33.08 16.58
CA ILE A 81 -8.56 33.39 17.72
C ILE A 81 -8.38 34.90 17.81
N GLU A 82 -8.51 35.45 19.02
CA GLU A 82 -8.20 36.87 19.25
C GLU A 82 -6.75 37.00 19.73
N GLY A 83 -6.02 38.00 19.24
CA GLY A 83 -4.62 38.20 19.62
C GLY A 83 -4.40 38.37 21.13
N LYS A 84 -5.41 38.85 21.87
CA LYS A 84 -5.38 38.97 23.34
C LYS A 84 -5.32 37.62 24.07
N ASP A 85 -5.70 36.54 23.39
CA ASP A 85 -5.73 35.18 23.95
C ASP A 85 -4.37 34.48 23.82
N ILE A 86 -3.42 35.07 23.08
CA ILE A 86 -2.03 34.62 22.95
C ILE A 86 -1.15 35.56 23.75
N ARG A 87 -0.75 35.15 24.95
CA ARG A 87 -0.02 36.01 25.89
C ARG A 87 1.49 35.86 25.77
N HIS A 88 1.95 34.67 25.41
CA HIS A 88 3.36 34.34 25.27
C HIS A 88 3.60 33.49 24.01
N LEU A 89 4.85 33.50 23.54
CA LEU A 89 5.32 32.61 22.48
C LEU A 89 5.06 31.14 22.86
N GLY A 90 4.38 30.42 21.97
CA GLY A 90 4.03 29.01 22.19
C GLY A 90 2.70 28.78 22.90
N ASP A 91 2.04 29.83 23.41
CA ASP A 91 0.69 29.73 23.95
C ASP A 91 -0.29 29.29 22.85
N SER A 92 -1.24 28.45 23.22
CA SER A 92 -2.39 28.08 22.40
C SER A 92 -3.65 28.50 23.16
N PRO A 93 -4.56 29.28 22.53
CA PRO A 93 -5.82 29.65 23.18
C PRO A 93 -6.62 28.42 23.61
N GLN A 94 -7.32 28.47 24.74
CA GLN A 94 -8.01 27.30 25.33
C GLN A 94 -8.92 26.55 24.34
N ASN A 95 -9.54 27.28 23.40
CA ASN A 95 -10.50 26.76 22.44
C ASN A 95 -9.96 26.65 21.00
N SER A 96 -8.64 26.76 20.77
CA SER A 96 -8.05 26.71 19.42
C SER A 96 -7.83 25.30 18.89
N HIS A 97 -7.99 24.27 19.73
CA HIS A 97 -7.68 22.89 19.39
C HIS A 97 -8.82 22.23 18.59
N VAL A 98 -8.47 21.66 17.45
CA VAL A 98 -9.40 20.90 16.60
C VAL A 98 -8.84 19.50 16.39
N THR A 99 -9.63 18.49 16.72
CA THR A 99 -9.30 17.09 16.45
C THR A 99 -9.99 16.64 15.17
N THR A 100 -9.21 16.14 14.22
CA THR A 100 -9.71 15.61 12.95
C THR A 100 -9.33 14.15 12.81
N GLN A 101 -10.31 13.31 12.48
CA GLN A 101 -10.07 11.90 12.19
C GLN A 101 -9.51 11.75 10.77
N VAL A 102 -8.39 11.05 10.66
CA VAL A 102 -7.76 10.71 9.38
C VAL A 102 -7.84 9.20 9.19
N ASN A 103 -8.53 8.77 8.14
CA ASN A 103 -8.70 7.35 7.84
C ASN A 103 -7.64 6.89 6.83
N PHE A 104 -7.14 5.67 7.01
CA PHE A 104 -6.19 5.03 6.11
C PHE A 104 -6.80 3.75 5.58
N THR A 105 -6.74 3.55 4.27
CA THR A 105 -7.14 2.30 3.63
C THR A 105 -5.96 1.76 2.86
N CYS A 106 -5.46 0.60 3.27
CA CYS A 106 -4.35 -0.08 2.60
C CYS A 106 -4.83 -1.39 1.98
N SER A 107 -4.19 -1.79 0.89
CA SER A 107 -4.46 -3.02 0.16
C SER A 107 -3.15 -3.78 -0.07
N ASN A 108 -3.23 -5.11 -0.01
CA ASN A 108 -2.12 -6.03 -0.22
C ASN A 108 -0.93 -5.79 0.75
N VAL A 109 -1.20 -5.29 1.95
CA VAL A 109 -0.23 -5.17 3.04
C VAL A 109 -0.36 -6.37 3.98
N ALA A 110 0.77 -6.85 4.49
CA ALA A 110 0.80 -7.96 5.43
C ALA A 110 0.36 -7.50 6.82
N ASP A 111 -0.19 -8.42 7.61
CA ASP A 111 -0.50 -8.16 9.02
C ASP A 111 0.76 -7.75 9.79
N GLY A 112 0.64 -6.73 10.66
CA GLY A 112 1.77 -6.16 11.41
C GLY A 112 2.72 -5.30 10.56
N THR A 113 2.33 -4.90 9.35
CA THR A 113 3.11 -3.92 8.57
C THR A 113 3.07 -2.55 9.24
N ASN A 114 4.25 -1.98 9.48
CA ASN A 114 4.38 -0.65 10.06
C ASN A 114 3.98 0.45 9.09
N LEU A 115 3.00 1.26 9.48
CA LEU A 115 2.64 2.47 8.76
C LEU A 115 3.37 3.68 9.36
N SER A 116 4.03 4.44 8.49
CA SER A 116 4.62 5.73 8.83
C SER A 116 3.96 6.84 8.03
N MET A 117 3.73 7.98 8.67
CA MET A 117 3.25 9.20 8.05
C MET A 117 4.29 10.30 8.22
N SER A 118 4.41 11.15 7.20
CA SER A 118 5.16 12.40 7.28
C SER A 118 4.24 13.54 6.92
N LEU A 119 4.24 14.59 7.74
CA LEU A 119 3.65 15.86 7.39
C LEU A 119 4.65 16.65 6.56
N ASN A 120 4.26 17.19 5.41
CA ASN A 120 5.12 18.07 4.62
C ASN A 120 4.48 19.45 4.51
N GLY A 121 5.27 20.48 4.75
CA GLY A 121 4.83 21.88 4.70
C GLY A 121 6.01 22.84 4.90
N ALA A 122 5.76 24.12 4.67
CA ALA A 122 6.68 25.17 5.08
C ALA A 122 6.62 25.29 6.60
N THR A 123 7.77 25.19 7.25
CA THR A 123 7.88 25.39 8.69
C THR A 123 7.97 26.88 9.01
N ASP A 124 7.51 27.25 10.20
CA ASP A 124 7.77 28.57 10.75
C ASP A 124 9.30 28.80 10.86
N PRO A 125 9.80 29.99 10.47
CA PRO A 125 11.24 30.27 10.46
C PRO A 125 11.87 30.37 11.85
N HIS A 126 11.07 30.62 12.89
CA HIS A 126 11.52 30.75 14.26
C HIS A 126 11.35 29.45 15.06
N ASN A 127 10.40 28.58 14.66
CA ASN A 127 10.23 27.27 15.28
C ASN A 127 9.80 26.18 14.28
N PRO A 128 10.67 25.20 13.94
CA PRO A 128 10.37 24.18 12.94
C PRO A 128 9.27 23.18 13.35
N ASP A 129 8.85 23.17 14.62
CA ASP A 129 7.75 22.33 15.12
C ASP A 129 6.37 22.83 14.64
N TYR A 130 6.30 24.05 14.10
CA TYR A 130 5.09 24.70 13.63
C TYR A 130 5.10 24.83 12.11
N LEU A 131 3.93 24.70 11.49
CA LEU A 131 3.71 25.10 10.11
C LEU A 131 3.59 26.62 10.03
N LYS A 132 4.26 27.20 9.04
CA LYS A 132 4.16 28.62 8.72
C LYS A 132 2.74 28.95 8.25
N THR A 133 2.19 30.05 8.77
CA THR A 133 0.97 30.66 8.24
C THR A 133 1.31 31.91 7.42
N ASP A 134 0.28 32.57 6.89
CA ASP A 134 0.40 33.89 6.28
C ASP A 134 0.61 35.01 7.32
N ASN A 135 0.37 34.74 8.60
CA ASN A 135 0.69 35.62 9.71
C ASN A 135 2.02 35.21 10.37
N GLU A 136 3.02 36.10 10.31
CA GLU A 136 4.37 35.84 10.84
C GLU A 136 4.43 35.62 12.36
N ASN A 137 3.37 35.97 13.10
CA ASN A 137 3.28 35.77 14.54
C ASN A 137 2.48 34.53 14.94
N LEU A 138 1.96 33.76 13.96
CA LEU A 138 1.13 32.59 14.20
C LEU A 138 1.65 31.37 13.44
N GLY A 139 1.76 30.26 14.16
CA GLY A 139 2.10 28.95 13.60
C GLY A 139 1.05 27.91 13.94
N ILE A 140 0.91 26.89 13.11
CA ILE A 140 0.03 25.75 13.37
C ILE A 140 0.86 24.57 13.86
N ARG A 141 0.60 24.09 15.08
CA ARG A 141 1.17 22.84 15.60
C ARG A 141 0.21 21.69 15.34
N ILE A 142 0.74 20.59 14.83
CA ILE A 142 -0.01 19.34 14.68
C ILE A 142 0.53 18.34 15.69
N SER A 143 -0.34 17.80 16.54
CA SER A 143 -0.02 16.74 17.50
C SER A 143 -0.75 15.45 17.14
N ASP A 144 -0.24 14.31 17.59
CA ASP A 144 -1.03 13.07 17.60
C ASP A 144 -1.99 13.02 18.79
N LYS A 145 -2.74 11.92 18.91
CA LYS A 145 -3.67 11.67 20.02
C LYS A 145 -3.02 11.58 21.40
N TYR A 146 -1.69 11.53 21.47
CA TYR A 146 -0.90 11.47 22.71
C TYR A 146 -0.19 12.82 22.98
N ASP A 147 -0.60 13.88 22.28
CA ASP A 147 -0.03 15.24 22.34
C ASP A 147 1.46 15.34 21.98
N ASN A 148 1.98 14.37 21.23
CA ASN A 148 3.33 14.46 20.69
C ASN A 148 3.29 15.21 19.36
N THR A 149 4.10 16.26 19.23
CA THR A 149 4.22 17.06 18.01
C THR A 149 4.65 16.21 16.81
N ILE A 150 3.97 16.37 15.69
CA ILE A 150 4.33 15.82 14.38
C ILE A 150 5.08 16.90 13.61
N VAL A 151 6.41 16.88 13.72
CA VAL A 151 7.27 17.89 13.07
C VAL A 151 7.20 17.74 11.55
N PRO A 152 6.93 18.83 10.79
CA PRO A 152 6.99 18.81 9.34
C PRO A 152 8.34 18.29 8.84
N ARG A 153 8.31 17.47 7.78
CA ARG A 153 9.46 16.79 7.14
C ARG A 153 10.13 15.71 8.00
N ARG A 154 9.56 15.34 9.16
CA ARG A 154 9.94 14.12 9.88
C ARG A 154 8.93 13.02 9.67
N GLN A 155 9.42 11.81 9.40
CA GLN A 155 8.60 10.61 9.41
C GLN A 155 8.28 10.21 10.85
N ARG A 156 7.04 9.78 11.05
CA ARG A 156 6.57 9.27 12.34
C ARG A 156 5.76 7.99 12.14
N ARG A 157 6.01 6.99 13.00
CA ARG A 157 5.25 5.74 13.03
C ARG A 157 3.88 5.98 13.67
N ILE A 158 2.82 5.47 13.04
CA ILE A 158 1.42 5.73 13.43
C ILE A 158 0.63 4.44 13.75
N ALA A 159 1.18 3.26 13.45
CA ALA A 159 0.61 1.97 13.86
C ALA A 159 1.72 0.93 14.14
N ASP A 160 1.47 0.07 15.13
CA ASP A 160 2.10 -1.23 15.36
C ASP A 160 1.21 -2.32 14.76
#